data_AF-A0A9N8H5K2-F1
#
_entry.id   AF-A0A9N8H5K2-F1
#
_cell.length_a   1.000
_cell.length_b   1.000
_cell.length_c   1.000
_cell.angle_alpha   90.00
_cell.angle_beta   90.00
_cell.angle_gamma   90.00
#
_symmetry.space_group_name_H-M   'P 1'
#
loop_
_entity.id
_entity.type
_entity.pdbx_description
1 polymer ?
#
loop_
_entity_poly.entity_id
_entity_poly.type
_entity_poly.pdbx_seq_one_letter_code
_entity_poly.pdbx_strand_id
1 'polypeptide(L)'
;MAAFNRLTEATYEVHESVKVDTQDNEDHTFCGIMFPIKCKDLLPVDHISIRSVAVRGELGPLTVWVSKEKKQNNNNNNNNAATHVFRLKKSHWHKVYEAVHPPSPHEYKQLLLNEPIILKPGQVRALYIHSTLPNDRAIVYDNAAFYMPRRLIHFGHGHHQNNNNNQNNNNNNNNQDERKPRYEDPMIAIYSGRAHVSTAIFGQEPIWGWGNAWRDHREFVGQLHYGAVYQLWNPDRNVLTKFGPKFNEALFNLKLCQTRWESPISRLPDECIYYILNMCRWDWFQDTPNIMHQKRSQQRAKLKREEMERKRQKQADIEAAARLQDATKQEATTNNNKTDSGPIFDDAMEEEGAQQERAEQEHDDDDDDDDDVHSTQLVGEEGENNNGQEDEEAALRQAWIRRQFDRINVLRALARAQDDEDMEADDNDMDIVF
;
A
#
# COMPACT_ATOMS: atom_id res chain seq x y z
N MET A 1 -33.85 8.18 -2.93
CA MET A 1 -33.19 8.92 -1.83
C MET A 1 -32.64 8.04 -0.70
N ALA A 2 -33.06 6.77 -0.54
CA ALA A 2 -32.49 5.86 0.48
C ALA A 2 -31.06 5.34 0.18
N ALA A 3 -30.49 5.66 -0.98
CA ALA A 3 -29.20 5.11 -1.43
C ALA A 3 -27.95 5.74 -0.77
N PHE A 4 -28.09 6.87 -0.05
CA PHE A 4 -26.93 7.61 0.49
C PHE A 4 -26.46 7.16 1.88
N ASN A 5 -27.28 6.44 2.66
CA ASN A 5 -26.89 5.92 3.98
C ASN A 5 -26.68 4.41 3.93
N ARG A 6 -25.75 3.95 3.09
CA ARG A 6 -25.36 2.53 3.05
C ARG A 6 -24.15 2.30 3.93
N LEU A 7 -24.16 1.20 4.67
CA LEU A 7 -23.00 0.75 5.43
C LEU A 7 -21.87 0.42 4.44
N THR A 8 -20.70 0.98 4.69
CA THR A 8 -19.47 0.73 3.91
C THR A 8 -18.63 -0.39 4.48
N GLU A 9 -18.92 -0.78 5.73
CA GLU A 9 -18.15 -1.73 6.52
C GLU A 9 -19.06 -2.85 7.02
N ALA A 10 -18.51 -4.06 7.10
CA ALA A 10 -19.23 -5.19 7.66
C ALA A 10 -19.50 -4.96 9.15
N THR A 11 -20.69 -5.27 9.61
CA THR A 11 -21.05 -5.20 11.04
C THR A 11 -20.60 -6.42 11.84
N TYR A 12 -19.94 -7.37 11.17
CA TYR A 12 -19.41 -8.59 11.77
C TYR A 12 -17.89 -8.63 11.63
N GLU A 13 -17.23 -9.17 12.64
CA GLU A 13 -15.82 -9.52 12.60
C GLU A 13 -15.69 -10.98 12.22
N VAL A 14 -14.88 -11.29 11.21
CA VAL A 14 -14.42 -12.66 10.99
C VAL A 14 -13.19 -12.87 11.86
N HIS A 15 -13.37 -13.62 12.95
CA HIS A 15 -12.30 -13.88 13.89
C HIS A 15 -11.33 -14.92 13.33
N GLU A 16 -10.05 -14.56 13.32
CA GLU A 16 -8.95 -15.46 13.00
C GLU A 16 -7.96 -15.48 14.18
N SER A 17 -7.41 -16.65 14.48
CA SER A 17 -6.35 -16.77 15.48
C SER A 17 -5.08 -17.17 14.78
N VAL A 18 -4.04 -16.38 15.00
CA VAL A 18 -2.73 -16.60 14.42
C VAL A 18 -1.76 -16.95 15.54
N LYS A 19 -1.38 -18.22 15.51
CA LYS A 19 -0.27 -18.73 16.31
C LYS A 19 1.02 -18.46 15.55
N VAL A 20 1.81 -17.52 16.04
CA VAL A 20 3.16 -17.25 15.53
C VAL A 20 4.10 -18.20 16.29
N ASP A 21 4.04 -19.47 15.91
CA ASP A 21 5.07 -20.41 16.34
C ASP A 21 6.32 -20.12 15.51
N THR A 22 7.21 -19.29 16.04
CA THR A 22 8.60 -19.36 15.61
C THR A 22 9.14 -20.73 16.02
N GLN A 23 10.20 -21.23 15.37
CA GLN A 23 10.85 -22.45 15.87
C GLN A 23 11.36 -22.11 17.26
N ASP A 24 10.68 -22.65 18.26
CA ASP A 24 10.82 -22.24 19.63
C ASP A 24 12.15 -22.74 20.19
N ASN A 25 13.22 -22.00 19.90
CA ASN A 25 14.56 -22.36 20.35
C ASN A 25 14.73 -22.12 21.87
N GLU A 26 13.76 -21.46 22.52
CA GLU A 26 13.79 -21.08 23.94
C GLU A 26 15.08 -20.36 24.39
N ASP A 27 15.88 -19.83 23.46
CA ASP A 27 17.29 -19.58 23.78
C ASP A 27 17.47 -18.46 24.82
N HIS A 28 16.50 -17.54 24.95
CA HIS A 28 16.65 -16.37 25.82
C HIS A 28 15.33 -15.74 26.33
N THR A 29 15.41 -15.09 27.49
CA THR A 29 14.35 -14.27 28.10
C THR A 29 14.84 -12.83 28.27
N PHE A 30 13.95 -11.83 28.13
CA PHE A 30 14.26 -10.41 28.38
C PHE A 30 13.13 -9.69 29.13
N CYS A 31 13.39 -8.46 29.56
CA CYS A 31 12.36 -7.58 30.13
C CYS A 31 11.28 -7.19 29.12
N GLY A 32 11.58 -7.01 27.82
CA GLY A 32 10.59 -6.63 26.82
C GLY A 32 10.90 -7.01 25.38
N ILE A 33 9.87 -6.97 24.54
CA ILE A 33 9.96 -7.20 23.09
C ILE A 33 9.12 -6.15 22.36
N MET A 34 9.71 -5.53 21.33
CA MET A 34 9.04 -4.61 20.43
C MET A 34 9.10 -5.16 19.01
N PHE A 35 7.99 -5.23 18.29
CA PHE A 35 7.99 -5.71 16.91
C PHE A 35 6.98 -4.96 16.02
N PRO A 36 7.29 -4.74 14.73
CA PRO A 36 6.34 -4.19 13.78
C PRO A 36 5.32 -5.24 13.33
N ILE A 37 4.06 -4.82 13.23
CA ILE A 37 2.97 -5.55 12.58
C ILE A 37 2.38 -4.69 11.46
N LYS A 38 2.16 -5.32 10.30
CA LYS A 38 1.53 -4.72 9.13
C LYS A 38 0.21 -5.40 8.86
N CYS A 39 -0.84 -4.61 8.67
CA CYS A 39 -2.03 -5.09 7.96
C CYS A 39 -1.71 -5.01 6.47
N LYS A 40 -1.75 -6.14 5.77
CA LYS A 40 -1.58 -6.19 4.34
C LYS A 40 -2.70 -5.43 3.66
N ASP A 41 -2.37 -4.77 2.57
CA ASP A 41 -3.36 -4.09 1.76
C ASP A 41 -4.11 -5.05 0.84
N LEU A 42 -3.67 -6.31 0.67
CA LEU A 42 -4.01 -7.26 -0.39
C LEU A 42 -5.51 -7.59 -0.58
N LEU A 43 -6.20 -7.92 0.50
CA LEU A 43 -7.60 -8.35 0.49
C LEU A 43 -8.54 -7.14 0.65
N PRO A 44 -9.85 -7.28 0.36
CA PRO A 44 -10.85 -6.23 0.64
C PRO A 44 -11.16 -6.15 2.14
N VAL A 45 -10.12 -6.07 2.96
CA VAL A 45 -10.21 -5.84 4.40
C VAL A 45 -10.35 -4.34 4.60
N ASP A 46 -11.31 -3.93 5.43
CA ASP A 46 -11.43 -2.55 5.88
C ASP A 46 -10.42 -2.29 7.00
N HIS A 47 -10.39 -3.14 8.03
CA HIS A 47 -9.37 -3.11 9.06
C HIS A 47 -9.22 -4.45 9.77
N ILE A 48 -8.11 -4.58 10.50
CA ILE A 48 -7.83 -5.68 11.42
C ILE A 48 -7.93 -5.15 12.85
N SER A 49 -8.60 -5.90 13.71
CA SER A 49 -8.83 -5.61 15.12
C SER A 49 -8.11 -6.64 15.99
N ILE A 50 -6.93 -6.29 16.52
CA ILE A 50 -6.16 -7.19 17.40
C ILE A 50 -6.72 -7.05 18.81
N ARG A 51 -7.26 -8.14 19.36
CA ARG A 51 -7.93 -8.15 20.68
C ARG A 51 -7.06 -8.71 21.80
N SER A 52 -6.11 -9.57 21.47
CA SER A 52 -5.19 -10.11 22.48
C SER A 52 -3.85 -10.50 21.87
N VAL A 53 -2.83 -10.45 22.72
CA VAL A 53 -1.50 -11.01 22.47
C VAL A 53 -1.19 -12.02 23.56
N ALA A 54 -0.59 -13.15 23.23
CA ALA A 54 -0.20 -14.16 24.21
C ALA A 54 1.33 -14.30 24.24
N VAL A 55 1.88 -14.33 25.46
CA VAL A 55 3.33 -14.42 25.74
C VAL A 55 3.59 -15.46 26.82
N ARG A 56 4.84 -15.92 26.96
CA ARG A 56 5.27 -16.88 27.99
C ARG A 56 6.58 -16.41 28.64
N GLY A 57 6.91 -16.96 29.81
CA GLY A 57 8.08 -16.60 30.62
C GLY A 57 7.76 -16.41 32.11
N GLU A 58 8.59 -15.69 32.88
CA GLU A 58 8.28 -15.36 34.28
C GLU A 58 7.18 -14.29 34.43
N LEU A 59 6.90 -13.54 33.36
CA LEU A 59 5.84 -12.53 33.19
C LEU A 59 5.84 -11.39 34.22
N GLY A 60 5.41 -11.64 35.47
CA GLY A 60 5.31 -10.62 36.51
C GLY A 60 4.37 -9.45 36.14
N PRO A 61 4.67 -8.21 36.58
CA PRO A 61 3.94 -7.02 36.13
C PRO A 61 4.22 -6.73 34.66
N LEU A 62 3.20 -6.89 33.81
CA LEU A 62 3.27 -6.71 32.36
C LEU A 62 2.47 -5.49 31.89
N THR A 63 3.00 -4.84 30.86
CA THR A 63 2.31 -3.80 30.10
C THR A 63 2.41 -4.06 28.60
N VAL A 64 1.37 -3.71 27.85
CA VAL A 64 1.39 -3.71 26.38
C VAL A 64 1.16 -2.30 25.88
N TRP A 65 2.01 -1.88 24.95
CA TRP A 65 1.99 -0.57 24.32
C TRP A 65 1.89 -0.73 22.81
N VAL A 66 1.21 0.20 22.17
CA VAL A 66 1.16 0.31 20.72
C VAL A 66 1.64 1.68 20.28
N SER A 67 2.41 1.73 19.20
CA SER A 67 2.86 3.00 18.62
C SER A 67 1.65 3.82 18.19
N LYS A 68 1.62 5.11 18.52
CA LYS A 68 0.56 6.02 18.06
C LYS A 68 0.55 6.10 16.54
N GLU A 69 -0.63 6.29 15.96
CA GLU A 69 -0.77 6.55 14.54
C GLU A 69 0.02 7.81 14.17
N LYS A 70 0.87 7.72 13.15
CA LYS A 70 1.49 8.90 12.58
C LYS A 70 0.35 9.68 11.94
N LYS A 71 0.07 10.89 12.46
CA LYS A 71 -0.79 11.83 11.74
C LYS A 71 -0.19 11.95 10.35
N GLN A 72 -0.92 11.52 9.32
CA GLN A 72 -0.52 11.76 7.94
C GLN A 72 -0.43 13.28 7.82
N ASN A 73 0.80 13.81 7.87
CA ASN A 73 1.01 15.19 7.54
C ASN A 73 0.75 15.27 6.04
N ASN A 74 -0.46 15.71 5.66
CA ASN A 74 -0.94 15.80 4.29
C ASN A 74 0.00 16.55 3.33
N ASN A 75 1.01 17.24 3.86
CA ASN A 75 1.93 18.06 3.07
C ASN A 75 3.09 17.28 2.44
N ASN A 76 3.30 16.00 2.79
CA ASN A 76 4.35 15.19 2.16
C ASN A 76 3.74 14.10 1.28
N ASN A 77 3.54 14.42 -0.01
CA ASN A 77 3.20 13.47 -1.08
C ASN A 77 4.28 12.42 -1.37
N ASN A 78 5.35 12.36 -0.56
CA ASN A 78 6.32 11.28 -0.65
C ASN A 78 5.66 10.03 -0.09
N ASN A 79 5.26 9.16 -1.03
CA ASN A 79 4.67 7.85 -0.82
C ASN A 79 5.14 7.24 0.50
N ASN A 80 4.17 7.05 1.40
CA ASN A 80 4.29 6.44 2.71
C ASN A 80 4.90 5.03 2.61
N ALA A 81 6.21 4.92 2.37
CA ALA A 81 6.96 3.74 2.70
C ALA A 81 6.75 3.55 4.19
N ALA A 82 5.99 2.51 4.55
CA ALA A 82 5.64 2.23 5.92
C ALA A 82 6.92 1.94 6.69
N THR A 83 7.48 2.98 7.32
CA THR A 83 8.79 2.89 7.94
C THR A 83 8.68 1.98 9.16
N HIS A 84 9.41 0.86 9.12
CA HIS A 84 9.59 -0.07 10.25
C HIS A 84 10.40 0.54 11.41
N VAL A 85 10.73 1.84 11.32
CA VAL A 85 11.49 2.59 12.31
C VAL A 85 10.52 3.30 13.26
N PHE A 86 10.58 2.91 14.53
CA PHE A 86 9.75 3.45 15.60
C PHE A 86 10.58 4.23 16.62
N ARG A 87 10.01 5.34 17.12
CA ARG A 87 10.66 6.15 18.16
C ARG A 87 10.47 5.49 19.51
N LEU A 88 11.56 5.31 20.27
CA LEU A 88 11.55 4.63 21.57
C LEU A 88 11.12 5.54 22.75
N LYS A 89 10.73 6.79 22.49
CA LYS A 89 10.23 7.68 23.55
C LYS A 89 8.78 7.34 23.89
N LYS A 90 8.48 7.12 25.18
CA LYS A 90 7.16 6.79 25.72
C LYS A 90 6.01 7.67 25.20
N SER A 91 6.25 8.95 24.91
CA SER A 91 5.25 9.87 24.37
C SER A 91 4.66 9.48 23.00
N HIS A 92 5.39 8.64 22.23
CA HIS A 92 4.94 8.11 20.94
C HIS A 92 4.13 6.82 21.06
N TRP A 93 3.83 6.37 22.28
CA TRP A 93 3.16 5.10 22.55
C TRP A 93 1.88 5.33 23.34
N HIS A 94 0.95 4.39 23.19
CA HIS A 94 -0.29 4.32 23.93
C HIS A 94 -0.37 2.97 24.64
N LYS A 95 -0.59 2.97 25.96
CA LYS A 95 -0.70 1.76 26.78
C LYS A 95 -2.09 1.18 26.62
N VAL A 96 -2.18 -0.07 26.19
CA VAL A 96 -3.45 -0.78 25.92
C VAL A 96 -3.70 -1.94 26.90
N TYR A 97 -2.72 -2.26 27.75
CA TYR A 97 -2.82 -3.32 28.74
C TYR A 97 -1.88 -3.09 29.92
N GLU A 98 -2.31 -3.50 31.12
CA GLU A 98 -1.51 -3.55 32.35
C GLU A 98 -2.11 -4.55 33.33
N ALA A 99 -1.32 -5.55 33.75
CA ALA A 99 -1.72 -6.52 34.77
C ALA A 99 -0.50 -7.25 35.34
N VAL A 100 -0.66 -7.95 36.46
CA VAL A 100 0.35 -8.84 37.03
C VAL A 100 -0.03 -10.28 36.72
N HIS A 101 0.92 -11.07 36.19
CA HIS A 101 0.71 -12.47 35.83
C HIS A 101 1.66 -13.39 36.60
N PRO A 102 1.22 -14.62 36.94
CA PRO A 102 2.12 -15.63 37.44
C PRO A 102 3.10 -16.08 36.34
N PRO A 103 4.26 -16.66 36.73
CA PRO A 103 5.15 -17.33 35.78
C PRO A 103 4.41 -18.38 34.97
N SER A 104 4.68 -18.40 33.67
CA SER A 104 4.12 -19.34 32.70
C SER A 104 5.19 -19.67 31.66
N PRO A 105 6.24 -20.44 32.01
CA PRO A 105 7.34 -20.72 31.10
C PRO A 105 6.88 -21.58 29.91
N HIS A 106 5.99 -22.56 30.11
CA HIS A 106 5.63 -23.53 29.08
C HIS A 106 4.31 -23.26 28.36
N GLU A 107 3.50 -22.34 28.87
CA GLU A 107 2.17 -22.04 28.32
C GLU A 107 2.05 -20.56 27.96
N TYR A 108 1.39 -20.28 26.84
CA TYR A 108 1.11 -18.91 26.44
C TYR A 108 0.01 -18.31 27.32
N LYS A 109 0.35 -17.24 28.04
CA LYS A 109 -0.61 -16.44 28.80
C LYS A 109 -1.20 -15.36 27.90
N GLN A 110 -2.50 -15.47 27.63
CA GLN A 110 -3.24 -14.48 26.86
C GLN A 110 -3.40 -13.16 27.65
N LEU A 111 -3.00 -12.06 27.02
CA LEU A 111 -3.17 -10.69 27.50
C LEU A 111 -4.34 -10.06 26.70
N LEU A 112 -5.53 -10.07 27.30
CA LEU A 112 -6.72 -9.46 26.70
C LEU A 112 -6.59 -7.93 26.77
N LEU A 113 -6.50 -7.27 25.62
CA LEU A 113 -6.28 -5.82 25.56
C LEU A 113 -7.54 -5.07 26.03
N ASN A 114 -7.35 -3.97 26.75
CA ASN A 114 -8.46 -3.13 27.21
C ASN A 114 -9.17 -2.47 26.01
N GLU A 115 -8.40 -2.13 24.99
CA GLU A 115 -8.87 -1.56 23.73
C GLU A 115 -8.24 -2.34 22.57
N PRO A 116 -9.02 -2.72 21.54
CA PRO A 116 -8.48 -3.41 20.39
C PRO A 116 -7.53 -2.51 19.60
N ILE A 117 -6.44 -3.09 19.09
CA ILE A 117 -5.54 -2.37 18.20
C ILE A 117 -6.11 -2.46 16.79
N ILE A 118 -6.58 -1.33 16.28
CA ILE A 118 -7.06 -1.21 14.91
C ILE A 118 -5.88 -0.94 13.95
N LEU A 119 -5.81 -1.73 12.88
CA LEU A 119 -4.85 -1.59 11.77
C LEU A 119 -5.60 -1.48 10.44
N LYS A 120 -5.39 -0.36 9.73
CA LYS A 120 -5.91 -0.15 8.38
C LYS A 120 -5.05 -0.86 7.33
N PRO A 121 -5.56 -1.11 6.11
CA PRO A 121 -4.85 -1.83 5.07
C PRO A 121 -3.60 -1.05 4.65
N GLY A 122 -2.44 -1.72 4.63
CA GLY A 122 -1.14 -1.13 4.39
C GLY A 122 -0.49 -0.46 5.62
N GLN A 123 -1.24 -0.27 6.71
CA GLN A 123 -0.73 0.38 7.93
C GLN A 123 0.24 -0.55 8.66
N VAL A 124 1.32 0.05 9.18
CA VAL A 124 2.27 -0.62 10.08
C VAL A 124 2.26 0.09 11.43
N ARG A 125 2.13 -0.69 12.50
CA ARG A 125 2.29 -0.22 13.89
C ARG A 125 3.27 -1.13 14.61
N ALA A 126 3.89 -0.64 15.67
CA ALA A 126 4.69 -1.47 16.56
C ALA A 126 3.91 -1.83 17.81
N LEU A 127 4.01 -3.09 18.22
CA LEU A 127 3.61 -3.55 19.55
C LEU A 127 4.87 -3.62 20.42
N TYR A 128 4.74 -3.23 21.68
CA TYR A 128 5.80 -3.33 22.67
C TYR A 128 5.23 -3.92 23.96
N ILE A 129 5.73 -5.09 24.31
CA ILE A 129 5.33 -5.85 25.51
C ILE A 129 6.51 -5.77 26.47
N HIS A 130 6.25 -5.39 27.72
CA HIS A 130 7.31 -5.17 28.69
C HIS A 130 6.88 -5.58 30.09
N SER A 131 7.80 -6.24 30.78
CA SER A 131 7.74 -6.59 32.17
C SER A 131 8.71 -5.75 32.99
N THR A 132 8.26 -5.31 34.16
CA THR A 132 9.14 -4.66 35.14
C THR A 132 9.74 -5.64 36.14
N LEU A 133 9.64 -6.95 35.90
CA LEU A 133 10.26 -7.97 36.73
C LEU A 133 11.79 -7.81 36.71
N PRO A 134 12.49 -7.92 37.85
CA PRO A 134 13.95 -7.88 37.87
C PRO A 134 14.56 -9.10 37.18
N ASN A 135 15.83 -8.98 36.77
CA ASN A 135 16.71 -10.05 36.30
C ASN A 135 16.47 -10.59 34.87
N ASP A 136 15.75 -9.87 33.99
CA ASP A 136 15.68 -10.19 32.55
C ASP A 136 15.12 -11.58 32.21
N ARG A 137 14.26 -12.15 33.07
CA ARG A 137 13.67 -13.49 32.87
C ARG A 137 12.21 -13.47 32.41
N ALA A 138 11.72 -12.31 32.01
CA ALA A 138 10.29 -12.07 31.98
C ALA A 138 9.58 -12.63 30.74
N ILE A 139 10.07 -12.34 29.54
CA ILE A 139 9.39 -12.66 28.28
C ILE A 139 10.34 -13.44 27.37
N VAL A 140 9.87 -14.59 26.87
CA VAL A 140 10.57 -15.40 25.87
C VAL A 140 10.44 -14.79 24.48
N TYR A 141 11.50 -14.86 23.69
CA TYR A 141 11.57 -14.41 22.30
C TYR A 141 12.68 -15.22 21.57
N ASP A 142 12.79 -15.09 20.24
CA ASP A 142 13.78 -15.85 19.45
C ASP A 142 14.81 -14.93 18.76
N ASN A 143 15.99 -15.47 18.42
CA ASN A 143 17.03 -14.75 17.71
C ASN A 143 16.86 -14.90 16.18
N ALA A 144 16.67 -13.78 15.49
CA ALA A 144 16.44 -13.77 14.04
C ALA A 144 17.69 -14.17 13.21
N ALA A 145 18.86 -14.22 13.86
CA ALA A 145 20.17 -14.35 13.23
C ALA A 145 20.43 -15.75 12.64
N PHE A 146 19.72 -16.80 13.07
CA PHE A 146 20.03 -18.17 12.67
C PHE A 146 19.55 -18.54 11.26
N TYR A 147 18.60 -17.77 10.69
CA TYR A 147 18.00 -18.06 9.38
C TYR A 147 18.61 -17.30 8.20
N MET A 148 19.59 -16.42 8.46
CA MET A 148 20.35 -15.87 7.34
C MET A 148 21.21 -17.02 6.80
N PRO A 149 21.03 -17.46 5.53
CA PRO A 149 22.02 -18.35 4.94
C PRO A 149 23.34 -17.64 5.12
N ARG A 150 24.27 -18.28 5.85
CA ARG A 150 25.65 -17.78 5.95
C ARG A 150 26.11 -17.68 4.50
N ARG A 151 25.96 -16.51 3.87
CA ARG A 151 26.75 -16.15 2.70
C ARG A 151 28.15 -16.43 3.20
N LEU A 152 28.78 -17.45 2.62
CA LEU A 152 30.14 -17.81 2.97
C LEU A 152 30.91 -16.50 2.91
N ILE A 153 31.22 -15.93 4.06
CA ILE A 153 32.22 -14.89 4.16
C ILE A 153 33.47 -15.67 3.79
N HIS A 154 33.77 -15.69 2.49
CA HIS A 154 35.07 -16.10 2.00
C HIS A 154 36.03 -15.17 2.72
N PHE A 155 36.65 -15.68 3.77
CA PHE A 155 37.85 -15.10 4.35
C PHE A 155 38.97 -15.27 3.31
N GLY A 156 38.84 -14.54 2.20
CA GLY A 156 39.91 -14.33 1.25
C GLY A 156 41.03 -13.63 1.99
N HIS A 157 42.08 -14.38 2.28
CA HIS A 157 43.34 -13.82 2.74
C HIS A 157 43.80 -12.76 1.75
N GLY A 158 44.13 -11.59 2.30
CA GLY A 158 44.27 -10.35 1.55
C GLY A 158 45.33 -10.36 0.47
N HIS A 159 44.98 -9.75 -0.67
CA HIS A 159 45.90 -8.88 -1.37
C HIS A 159 45.46 -7.43 -1.15
N HIS A 160 46.35 -6.70 -0.48
CA HIS A 160 46.26 -5.26 -0.23
C HIS A 160 46.43 -4.54 -1.57
N GLN A 161 45.31 -4.24 -2.25
CA GLN A 161 45.29 -3.25 -3.33
C GLN A 161 44.67 -1.97 -2.80
N ASN A 162 45.48 -0.93 -2.88
CA ASN A 162 45.25 0.42 -2.42
C ASN A 162 44.30 1.10 -3.44
N ASN A 163 42.98 1.06 -3.22
CA ASN A 163 42.01 1.79 -4.02
C ASN A 163 41.19 2.72 -3.11
N ASN A 164 41.65 3.96 -3.01
CA ASN A 164 40.84 5.09 -2.59
C ASN A 164 39.96 5.51 -3.77
N ASN A 165 38.69 5.83 -3.49
CA ASN A 165 37.64 6.35 -4.39
C ASN A 165 36.65 5.31 -4.94
N ASN A 166 35.79 4.74 -4.08
CA ASN A 166 34.37 4.44 -4.38
C ASN A 166 33.66 3.68 -3.23
N GLN A 167 33.64 4.26 -2.03
CA GLN A 167 33.02 3.62 -0.84
C GLN A 167 31.62 4.14 -0.46
N ASN A 168 30.99 5.03 -1.24
CA ASN A 168 29.71 5.65 -0.85
C ASN A 168 28.43 4.95 -1.33
N ASN A 169 28.49 3.98 -2.26
CA ASN A 169 27.25 3.38 -2.83
C ASN A 169 26.82 2.02 -2.24
N ASN A 170 27.65 1.36 -1.42
CA ASN A 170 27.35 -0.01 -0.96
C ASN A 170 26.57 -0.13 0.37
N ASN A 171 26.18 0.98 1.01
CA ASN A 171 25.45 0.92 2.29
C ASN A 171 23.92 0.77 2.16
N ASN A 172 23.34 0.90 0.95
CA ASN A 172 21.88 0.85 0.78
C ASN A 172 21.32 -0.58 0.67
N ASN A 173 22.09 -1.55 0.16
CA ASN A 173 21.60 -2.92 -0.07
C ASN A 173 21.42 -3.73 1.23
N ASN A 174 22.11 -3.38 2.32
CA ASN A 174 21.96 -4.10 3.59
C ASN A 174 20.63 -3.82 4.32
N ASN A 175 19.87 -2.78 3.91
CA ASN A 175 18.58 -2.45 4.52
C ASN A 175 17.40 -3.22 3.90
N GLN A 176 17.61 -3.96 2.80
CA GLN A 176 16.54 -4.73 2.17
C GLN A 176 16.21 -6.02 2.94
N ASP A 177 17.22 -6.68 3.54
CA ASP A 177 17.04 -7.92 4.30
C ASP A 177 16.26 -7.73 5.61
N GLU A 178 16.29 -6.53 6.22
CA GLU A 178 15.45 -6.20 7.39
C GLU A 178 13.94 -6.14 7.07
N ARG A 179 13.57 -6.09 5.79
CA ARG A 179 12.18 -5.93 5.35
C ARG A 179 11.45 -7.25 5.11
N LYS A 180 12.11 -8.40 5.24
CA LYS A 180 11.41 -9.68 5.07
C LYS A 180 10.57 -9.97 6.33
N PRO A 181 9.26 -10.22 6.20
CA PRO A 181 8.44 -10.61 7.34
C PRO A 181 8.88 -11.99 7.86
N ARG A 182 8.86 -12.15 9.19
CA ARG A 182 9.16 -13.42 9.87
C ARG A 182 7.94 -14.33 9.94
N TYR A 183 6.77 -13.71 10.00
CA TYR A 183 5.51 -14.39 9.86
C TYR A 183 4.65 -13.62 8.87
N GLU A 184 3.96 -14.35 8.01
CA GLU A 184 3.12 -13.77 6.97
C GLU A 184 1.94 -14.69 6.67
N ASP A 185 0.73 -14.13 6.77
CA ASP A 185 -0.52 -14.77 6.33
C ASP A 185 -1.21 -13.86 5.29
N PRO A 186 -2.41 -14.18 4.77
CA PRO A 186 -3.08 -13.31 3.80
C PRO A 186 -3.41 -11.87 4.27
N MET A 187 -3.52 -11.64 5.59
CA MET A 187 -4.02 -10.41 6.20
C MET A 187 -2.95 -9.61 6.94
N ILE A 188 -2.03 -10.25 7.66
CA ILE A 188 -0.96 -9.60 8.42
C ILE A 188 0.42 -10.08 8.02
N ALA A 189 1.40 -9.22 8.32
CA ALA A 189 2.81 -9.56 8.29
C ALA A 189 3.48 -9.03 9.57
N ILE A 190 4.29 -9.88 10.21
CA ILE A 190 5.04 -9.56 11.43
C ILE A 190 6.51 -9.55 11.09
N TYR A 191 7.20 -8.49 11.51
CA TYR A 191 8.59 -8.23 11.15
C TYR A 191 9.50 -8.48 12.34
N SER A 192 10.80 -8.59 12.04
CA SER A 192 11.84 -8.62 13.05
C SER A 192 11.71 -7.37 13.95
N GLY A 193 11.85 -7.60 15.25
CA GLY A 193 11.74 -6.64 16.31
C GLY A 193 13.04 -6.39 17.06
N ARG A 194 12.90 -5.80 18.25
CA ARG A 194 13.97 -5.49 19.20
C ARG A 194 13.61 -6.02 20.58
N ALA A 195 14.53 -6.74 21.23
CA ALA A 195 14.41 -7.04 22.64
C ALA A 195 14.90 -5.87 23.48
N HIS A 196 14.35 -5.74 24.69
CA HIS A 196 14.64 -4.68 25.64
C HIS A 196 15.10 -5.28 26.96
N VAL A 197 16.34 -4.98 27.37
CA VAL A 197 16.97 -5.50 28.61
C VAL A 197 16.74 -4.64 29.84
N SER A 198 16.08 -3.48 29.74
CA SER A 198 15.89 -2.61 30.90
C SER A 198 14.65 -3.02 31.69
N THR A 199 14.73 -3.02 33.01
CA THR A 199 13.58 -3.19 33.91
C THR A 199 12.68 -1.95 33.92
N ALA A 200 13.20 -0.78 33.53
CA ALA A 200 12.43 0.44 33.38
C ALA A 200 11.77 0.46 32.00
N ILE A 201 10.46 0.76 31.94
CA ILE A 201 9.72 0.86 30.68
C ILE A 201 10.34 1.96 29.79
N PHE A 202 10.78 1.61 28.58
CA PHE A 202 11.55 2.49 27.67
C PHE A 202 12.89 3.01 28.24
N GLY A 203 13.44 2.32 29.24
CA GLY A 203 14.75 2.61 29.80
C GLY A 203 15.85 2.60 28.74
N GLN A 204 16.89 3.40 28.98
CA GLN A 204 18.09 3.41 28.14
C GLN A 204 19.25 2.64 28.80
N GLU A 205 19.16 2.43 30.11
CA GLU A 205 20.15 1.72 30.89
C GLU A 205 19.80 0.22 30.93
N PRO A 206 20.69 -0.65 30.44
CA PRO A 206 20.50 -2.09 30.53
C PRO A 206 20.76 -2.59 31.96
N ILE A 207 20.30 -3.80 32.30
CA ILE A 207 20.51 -4.40 33.63
C ILE A 207 21.99 -4.53 34.06
N TRP A 208 22.94 -4.46 33.13
CA TRP A 208 24.38 -4.58 33.38
C TRP A 208 25.06 -3.23 33.67
N GLY A 209 24.34 -2.11 33.55
CA GLY A 209 24.86 -0.75 33.77
C GLY A 209 25.69 -0.17 32.62
N TRP A 210 25.92 -0.91 31.53
CA TRP A 210 26.65 -0.43 30.35
C TRP A 210 26.12 -1.03 29.03
N GLY A 211 26.19 -0.25 27.96
CA GLY A 211 25.78 -0.64 26.60
C GLY A 211 24.35 -0.20 26.21
N ASN A 212 23.86 -0.70 25.07
CA ASN A 212 22.53 -0.39 24.56
C ASN A 212 21.47 -1.30 25.20
N ALA A 213 20.40 -0.70 25.74
CA ALA A 213 19.27 -1.43 26.31
C ALA A 213 18.40 -2.15 25.26
N TRP A 214 18.59 -1.86 23.97
CA TRP A 214 17.84 -2.45 22.87
C TRP A 214 18.72 -3.36 22.03
N ARG A 215 18.21 -4.55 21.72
CA ARG A 215 18.89 -5.56 20.90
C ARG A 215 18.08 -5.80 19.64
N ASP A 216 18.65 -5.45 18.49
CA ASP A 216 18.04 -5.67 17.18
C ASP A 216 17.96 -7.16 16.82
N HIS A 217 17.23 -7.45 15.73
CA HIS A 217 17.13 -8.79 15.14
C HIS A 217 16.53 -9.83 16.10
N ARG A 218 15.45 -9.46 16.78
CA ARG A 218 14.67 -10.37 17.64
C ARG A 218 13.35 -10.72 17.02
N GLU A 219 12.85 -11.91 17.27
CA GLU A 219 11.56 -12.37 16.77
C GLU A 219 10.58 -12.52 17.92
N PHE A 220 9.33 -12.13 17.67
CA PHE A 220 8.25 -12.31 18.62
C PHE A 220 7.88 -13.79 18.71
N VAL A 221 7.96 -14.36 19.91
CA VAL A 221 7.47 -15.71 20.25
C VAL A 221 6.14 -15.55 20.98
N GLY A 222 5.03 -15.94 20.34
CA GLY A 222 3.72 -15.74 20.93
C GLY A 222 2.55 -15.97 19.99
N GLN A 223 1.38 -15.50 20.42
CA GLN A 223 0.15 -15.61 19.62
C GLN A 223 -0.52 -14.26 19.49
N LEU A 224 -1.15 -14.01 18.35
CA LEU A 224 -2.01 -12.86 18.11
C LEU A 224 -3.41 -13.34 17.76
N HIS A 225 -4.40 -12.83 18.49
CA HIS A 225 -5.80 -13.07 18.15
C HIS A 225 -6.39 -11.79 17.58
N TYR A 226 -6.90 -11.86 16.35
CA TYR A 226 -7.44 -10.69 15.66
C TYR A 226 -8.75 -11.01 14.92
N GLY A 227 -9.57 -9.98 14.73
CA GLY A 227 -10.72 -10.03 13.84
C GLY A 227 -10.42 -9.25 12.56
N ALA A 228 -10.80 -9.79 11.42
CA ALA A 228 -10.82 -9.04 10.16
C ALA A 228 -12.22 -8.49 9.93
N VAL A 229 -12.31 -7.18 9.71
CA VAL A 229 -13.52 -6.52 9.24
C VAL A 229 -13.35 -6.30 7.75
N TYR A 230 -14.24 -6.91 6.96
CA TYR A 230 -14.20 -6.76 5.51
C TYR A 230 -14.90 -5.48 5.08
N GLN A 231 -14.36 -4.87 4.04
CA GLN A 231 -15.03 -3.79 3.34
C GLN A 231 -16.24 -4.36 2.60
N LEU A 232 -17.39 -3.71 2.73
CA LEU A 232 -18.57 -4.07 1.94
C LEU A 232 -18.41 -3.55 0.52
N TRP A 233 -18.90 -4.32 -0.44
CA TRP A 233 -18.92 -3.90 -1.82
C TRP A 233 -19.84 -2.68 -2.00
N ASN A 234 -19.37 -1.73 -2.80
CA ASN A 234 -20.08 -0.51 -3.19
C ASN A 234 -19.78 -0.23 -4.68
N PRO A 235 -20.73 0.33 -5.46
CA PRO A 235 -20.48 0.75 -6.85
C PRO A 235 -19.37 1.79 -7.04
N ASP A 236 -18.82 2.38 -5.97
CA ASP A 236 -17.63 3.23 -6.06
C ASP A 236 -16.46 2.48 -6.74
N ARG A 237 -15.88 3.14 -7.75
CA ARG A 237 -14.75 2.65 -8.54
C ARG A 237 -13.57 2.24 -7.65
N ASN A 238 -13.30 2.99 -6.58
CA ASN A 238 -12.20 2.73 -5.65
C ASN A 238 -12.43 1.47 -4.81
N VAL A 239 -13.68 1.06 -4.63
CA VAL A 239 -14.04 -0.17 -3.92
C VAL A 239 -13.97 -1.35 -4.88
N LEU A 240 -14.53 -1.22 -6.08
CA LEU A 240 -14.55 -2.27 -7.11
C LEU A 240 -13.14 -2.79 -7.48
N THR A 241 -12.13 -1.92 -7.47
CA THR A 241 -10.75 -2.32 -7.78
C THR A 241 -10.14 -3.21 -6.69
N LYS A 242 -10.62 -3.13 -5.45
CA LYS A 242 -10.14 -3.92 -4.30
C LYS A 242 -10.68 -5.35 -4.24
N PHE A 243 -11.75 -5.66 -4.96
CA PHE A 243 -12.29 -7.01 -5.06
C PHE A 243 -11.59 -7.80 -6.18
N GLY A 244 -11.69 -9.13 -6.14
CA GLY A 244 -11.02 -9.99 -7.12
C GLY A 244 -11.71 -10.02 -8.48
N PRO A 245 -11.00 -10.48 -9.52
CA PRO A 245 -11.56 -10.56 -10.87
C PRO A 245 -12.78 -11.48 -10.94
N LYS A 246 -12.85 -12.56 -10.15
CA LYS A 246 -14.00 -13.49 -10.19
C LYS A 246 -15.21 -12.94 -9.47
N PHE A 247 -15.03 -12.24 -8.36
CA PHE A 247 -16.09 -11.45 -7.73
C PHE A 247 -16.65 -10.40 -8.71
N ASN A 248 -15.76 -9.70 -9.44
CA ASN A 248 -16.18 -8.70 -10.42
C ASN A 248 -16.93 -9.32 -11.61
N GLU A 249 -16.53 -10.52 -12.05
CA GLU A 249 -17.24 -11.31 -13.06
C GLU A 249 -18.64 -11.70 -12.58
N ALA A 250 -18.78 -12.13 -11.32
CA ALA A 250 -20.08 -12.45 -10.74
C ALA A 250 -21.01 -11.24 -10.63
N LEU A 251 -20.50 -10.10 -10.17
CA LEU A 251 -21.23 -8.82 -10.18
C LEU A 251 -21.71 -8.48 -11.60
N PHE A 252 -20.82 -8.59 -12.59
CA PHE A 252 -21.16 -8.31 -13.98
C PHE A 252 -22.26 -9.24 -14.50
N ASN A 253 -22.16 -10.54 -14.22
CA ASN A 253 -23.18 -11.52 -14.60
C ASN A 253 -24.53 -11.26 -13.92
N LEU A 254 -24.54 -10.90 -12.62
CA LEU A 254 -25.77 -10.51 -11.93
C LEU A 254 -26.43 -9.28 -12.58
N LYS A 255 -25.63 -8.30 -13.00
CA LYS A 255 -26.12 -7.13 -13.72
C LYS A 255 -26.64 -7.47 -15.12
N LEU A 256 -26.01 -8.39 -15.84
CA LEU A 256 -26.53 -8.91 -17.10
C LEU A 256 -27.84 -9.69 -16.91
N CYS A 257 -27.98 -10.46 -15.83
CA CYS A 257 -29.25 -11.11 -15.51
C CYS A 257 -30.33 -10.08 -15.20
N GLN A 258 -29.99 -8.99 -14.51
CA GLN A 258 -30.94 -7.91 -14.22
C GLN A 258 -31.52 -7.25 -15.47
N THR A 259 -30.77 -7.20 -16.58
CA THR A 259 -31.27 -6.61 -17.84
C THR A 259 -32.16 -7.54 -18.65
N ARG A 260 -32.17 -8.85 -18.36
CA ARG A 260 -32.97 -9.86 -19.06
C ARG A 260 -34.32 -10.08 -18.37
N TRP A 261 -35.41 -9.75 -19.05
CA TRP A 261 -36.77 -9.81 -18.49
C TRP A 261 -37.19 -11.23 -18.08
N GLU A 262 -36.61 -12.26 -18.70
CA GLU A 262 -36.84 -13.67 -18.37
C GLU A 262 -36.18 -14.06 -17.04
N SER A 263 -35.15 -13.33 -16.60
CA SER A 263 -34.47 -13.63 -15.35
C SER A 263 -35.27 -13.13 -14.15
N PRO A 264 -35.45 -13.94 -13.08
CA PRO A 264 -36.06 -13.46 -11.84
C PRO A 264 -35.32 -12.25 -11.23
N ILE A 265 -34.01 -12.12 -11.51
CA ILE A 265 -33.18 -11.00 -11.02
C ILE A 265 -33.61 -9.67 -11.62
N SER A 266 -34.24 -9.65 -12.80
CA SER A 266 -34.71 -8.40 -13.44
C SER A 266 -35.78 -7.66 -12.66
N ARG A 267 -36.47 -8.35 -11.75
CA ARG A 267 -37.47 -7.77 -10.84
C ARG A 267 -36.85 -7.13 -9.60
N LEU A 268 -35.56 -7.37 -9.35
CA LEU A 268 -34.86 -6.85 -8.19
C LEU A 268 -34.28 -5.46 -8.48
N PRO A 269 -34.45 -4.50 -7.54
CA PRO A 269 -33.75 -3.22 -7.63
C PRO A 269 -32.24 -3.42 -7.40
N ASP A 270 -31.45 -2.43 -7.80
CA ASP A 270 -29.99 -2.43 -7.66
C ASP A 270 -29.55 -2.67 -6.21
N GLU A 271 -30.26 -2.07 -5.26
CA GLU A 271 -30.06 -2.24 -3.82
C GLU A 271 -30.08 -3.70 -3.39
N CYS A 272 -31.01 -4.49 -3.92
CA CYS A 272 -31.12 -5.91 -3.59
C CYS A 272 -29.93 -6.71 -4.14
N ILE A 273 -29.44 -6.38 -5.34
CA ILE A 273 -28.23 -7.01 -5.89
C ILE A 273 -27.02 -6.69 -5.02
N TYR A 274 -26.90 -5.44 -4.59
CA TYR A 274 -25.78 -5.04 -3.73
C TYR A 274 -25.86 -5.70 -2.34
N TYR A 275 -27.06 -5.84 -1.79
CA TYR A 275 -27.28 -6.61 -0.57
C TYR A 275 -26.86 -8.07 -0.75
N ILE A 276 -27.30 -8.72 -1.84
CA ILE A 276 -26.90 -10.11 -2.16
C ILE A 276 -25.37 -10.22 -2.26
N LEU A 277 -24.70 -9.31 -2.96
CA LEU A 277 -23.25 -9.30 -3.07
C LEU A 277 -22.55 -9.13 -1.72
N ASN A 278 -23.09 -8.30 -0.83
CA ASN A 278 -22.57 -8.10 0.52
C ASN A 278 -22.84 -9.26 1.47
N MET A 279 -23.75 -10.18 1.11
CA MET A 279 -23.93 -11.46 1.80
C MET A 279 -22.93 -12.53 1.30
N CYS A 280 -22.28 -12.29 0.16
CA CYS A 280 -21.23 -13.16 -0.35
C CYS A 280 -19.87 -12.73 0.19
N ARG A 281 -19.11 -13.67 0.74
CA ARG A 281 -17.71 -13.42 1.11
C ARG A 281 -16.88 -13.23 -0.16
N TRP A 282 -15.82 -12.42 -0.09
CA TRP A 282 -15.03 -12.04 -1.28
C TRP A 282 -14.45 -13.25 -2.04
N ASP A 283 -14.22 -14.37 -1.35
CA ASP A 283 -13.64 -15.61 -1.87
C ASP A 283 -14.68 -16.67 -2.30
N TRP A 284 -15.99 -16.40 -2.15
CA TRP A 284 -17.04 -17.33 -2.60
C TRP A 284 -16.98 -17.61 -4.11
N PHE A 285 -16.43 -16.69 -4.88
CA PHE A 285 -16.25 -16.81 -6.33
C PHE A 285 -14.88 -17.38 -6.73
N GLN A 286 -14.18 -18.05 -5.80
CA GLN A 286 -12.86 -18.65 -6.04
C GLN A 286 -11.74 -17.63 -6.27
N ASP A 287 -11.93 -16.38 -5.85
CA ASP A 287 -10.82 -15.44 -5.72
C ASP A 287 -9.90 -15.92 -4.61
N THR A 288 -8.60 -15.99 -4.89
CA THR A 288 -7.57 -16.38 -3.92
C THR A 288 -6.63 -15.20 -3.64
N PRO A 289 -5.92 -15.18 -2.49
CA PRO A 289 -4.93 -14.14 -2.22
C PRO A 289 -3.86 -14.01 -3.32
N ASN A 290 -3.50 -15.11 -3.98
CA ASN A 290 -2.53 -15.12 -5.08
C ASN A 290 -3.08 -14.39 -6.33
N ILE A 291 -4.35 -14.63 -6.68
CA ILE A 291 -5.01 -13.92 -7.79
C ILE A 291 -5.09 -12.41 -7.46
N MET A 292 -5.44 -12.07 -6.23
CA MET A 292 -5.46 -10.68 -5.75
C MET A 292 -4.08 -10.03 -5.86
N HIS A 293 -3.02 -10.77 -5.52
CA HIS A 293 -1.66 -10.29 -5.57
C HIS A 293 -1.22 -10.04 -7.00
N GLN A 294 -1.46 -11.00 -7.90
CA GLN A 294 -1.18 -10.87 -9.32
C GLN A 294 -1.90 -9.66 -9.92
N LYS A 295 -3.20 -9.49 -9.64
CA LYS A 295 -3.99 -8.34 -10.10
C LYS A 295 -3.39 -7.02 -9.62
N ARG A 296 -3.01 -6.90 -8.35
CA ARG A 296 -2.39 -5.68 -7.81
C ARG A 296 -1.02 -5.41 -8.39
N SER A 297 -0.21 -6.46 -8.56
CA SER A 297 1.10 -6.37 -9.21
C SER A 297 0.96 -5.83 -10.64
N GLN A 298 0.01 -6.36 -11.42
CA GLN A 298 -0.29 -5.89 -12.77
C GLN A 298 -0.78 -4.43 -12.77
N GLN A 299 -1.65 -4.06 -11.83
CA GLN A 299 -2.12 -2.67 -11.70
C GLN A 299 -0.98 -1.71 -11.35
N ARG A 300 -0.10 -2.08 -10.42
CA ARG A 300 1.09 -1.29 -10.07
C ARG A 300 2.04 -1.15 -11.25
N ALA A 301 2.31 -2.23 -11.98
CA ALA A 301 3.14 -2.20 -13.17
C ALA A 301 2.52 -1.30 -14.27
N LYS A 302 1.20 -1.38 -14.47
CA LYS A 302 0.47 -0.52 -15.41
C LYS A 302 0.58 0.95 -15.03
N LEU A 303 0.35 1.29 -13.76
CA LEU A 303 0.49 2.66 -13.25
C LEU A 303 1.93 3.17 -13.37
N LYS A 304 2.94 2.35 -13.05
CA LYS A 304 4.37 2.71 -13.20
C LYS A 304 4.70 3.00 -14.66
N ARG A 305 4.20 2.19 -15.60
CA ARG A 305 4.36 2.42 -17.03
C ARG A 305 3.70 3.71 -17.50
N GLU A 306 2.46 3.97 -17.09
CA GLU A 306 1.75 5.21 -17.41
C GLU A 306 2.48 6.44 -16.83
N GLU A 307 3.05 6.33 -15.62
CA GLU A 307 3.83 7.41 -15.01
C GLU A 307 5.14 7.68 -15.75
N MET A 308 5.88 6.63 -16.14
CA MET A 308 7.11 6.75 -16.94
C MET A 308 6.83 7.37 -18.30
N GLU A 309 5.74 6.95 -18.96
CA GLU A 309 5.32 7.53 -20.24
C GLU A 309 4.96 9.02 -20.10
N ARG A 310 4.27 9.40 -19.03
CA ARG A 310 3.97 10.80 -18.72
C ARG A 310 5.24 11.60 -18.44
N LYS A 311 6.24 11.05 -17.73
CA LYS A 311 7.54 11.70 -17.53
C LYS A 311 8.28 11.89 -18.85
N ARG A 312 8.29 10.87 -19.70
CA ARG A 312 8.90 10.94 -21.03
C ARG A 312 8.22 11.99 -21.92
N GLN A 313 6.89 12.06 -21.89
CA GLN A 313 6.16 13.08 -22.64
C GLN A 313 6.51 14.49 -22.16
N LYS A 314 6.51 14.72 -20.83
CA LYS A 314 6.92 16.01 -20.26
C LYS A 314 8.34 16.40 -20.64
N GLN A 315 9.27 15.45 -20.61
CA GLN A 315 10.66 15.68 -21.02
C GLN A 315 10.74 16.04 -22.51
N ALA A 316 10.01 15.33 -23.36
CA ALA A 316 9.93 15.64 -24.78
C ALA A 316 9.32 17.03 -25.06
N ASP A 317 8.30 17.42 -24.29
CA ASP A 317 7.68 18.75 -24.39
C ASP A 317 8.65 19.87 -23.96
N ILE A 318 9.43 19.65 -22.89
CA ILE A 318 10.49 20.58 -22.43
C ILE A 318 11.57 20.73 -23.51
N GLU A 319 12.03 19.62 -24.08
CA GLU A 319 13.03 19.63 -25.14
C GLU A 319 12.51 20.30 -26.43
N ALA A 320 11.25 20.06 -26.79
CA ALA A 320 10.62 20.71 -27.94
C ALA A 320 10.48 22.23 -27.73
N ALA A 321 10.11 22.66 -26.51
CA ALA A 321 10.05 24.07 -26.15
C ALA A 321 11.43 24.74 -26.19
N ALA A 322 12.47 24.07 -25.70
CA ALA A 322 13.85 24.56 -25.77
C ALA A 322 14.31 24.74 -27.23
N ARG A 323 14.02 23.77 -28.11
CA ARG A 323 14.34 23.87 -29.54
C ARG A 323 13.64 25.03 -30.24
N LEU A 324 12.37 25.31 -29.90
CA LEU A 324 11.65 26.47 -30.43
C LEU A 324 12.26 27.79 -29.97
N GLN A 325 12.67 27.88 -28.70
CA GLN A 325 13.36 29.07 -28.19
C GLN A 325 14.69 29.30 -28.92
N ASP A 326 15.47 28.25 -29.16
CA ASP A 326 16.73 28.38 -29.90
C ASP A 326 16.53 28.80 -31.36
N ALA A 327 15.49 28.27 -32.03
CA ALA A 327 15.14 28.70 -33.38
C ALA A 327 14.78 30.20 -33.44
N THR A 328 13.98 30.69 -32.48
CA THR A 328 13.61 32.12 -32.43
C THR A 328 14.81 33.04 -32.16
N LYS A 329 15.80 32.59 -31.36
CA LYS A 329 17.04 33.34 -31.14
C LYS A 329 17.88 33.44 -32.42
N GLN A 330 17.98 32.35 -33.19
CA GLN A 330 18.73 32.34 -34.46
C GLN A 330 18.13 33.27 -35.52
N GLU A 331 16.79 33.34 -35.61
CA GLU A 331 16.11 34.28 -36.51
C GLU A 331 16.34 35.75 -36.09
N ALA A 332 16.31 36.05 -34.79
CA ALA A 332 16.60 37.40 -34.29
C ALA A 332 18.03 37.86 -34.62
N THR A 333 19.03 36.98 -34.51
CA THR A 333 20.42 37.31 -34.89
C THR A 333 20.60 37.54 -36.39
N THR A 334 19.83 36.86 -37.23
CA THR A 334 19.97 36.98 -38.69
C THR A 334 19.43 38.31 -39.22
N ASN A 335 18.40 38.87 -38.59
CA ASN A 335 17.80 40.14 -39.03
C ASN A 335 18.59 41.40 -38.60
N ASN A 336 19.41 41.33 -37.54
CA ASN A 336 20.21 42.48 -37.10
C ASN A 336 21.47 42.74 -37.96
N ASN A 337 21.88 41.81 -38.82
CA ASN A 337 23.06 41.95 -39.69
C ASN A 337 22.78 42.64 -41.05
N LYS A 338 21.60 43.25 -41.25
CA LYS A 338 21.22 43.86 -42.53
C LYS A 338 21.07 45.39 -42.52
N THR A 339 21.52 46.06 -41.48
CA THR A 339 21.61 47.53 -41.48
C THR A 339 23.00 47.99 -41.09
N ASP A 340 23.59 48.69 -42.03
CA ASP A 340 24.68 49.66 -41.89
C ASP A 340 26.11 49.15 -42.08
N SER A 341 26.48 49.14 -43.36
CA SER A 341 27.85 49.31 -43.83
C SER A 341 28.39 50.68 -43.42
N GLY A 342 28.83 50.80 -42.16
CA GLY A 342 29.71 51.87 -41.67
C GLY A 342 31.19 51.44 -41.73
N PRO A 343 32.13 52.36 -41.99
CA PRO A 343 33.48 52.03 -42.41
C PRO A 343 34.38 51.51 -41.29
N ILE A 344 35.28 50.65 -41.74
CA ILE A 344 36.38 49.94 -41.09
C ILE A 344 37.22 50.85 -40.19
N PHE A 345 37.32 50.48 -38.90
CA PHE A 345 38.46 50.81 -38.06
C PHE A 345 39.14 49.50 -37.64
N ASP A 346 40.34 49.31 -38.17
CA ASP A 346 41.31 48.34 -37.68
C ASP A 346 41.78 48.82 -36.31
N ASP A 347 41.40 48.13 -35.24
CA ASP A 347 42.16 48.18 -34.00
C ASP A 347 42.27 46.79 -33.38
N ALA A 348 43.53 46.37 -33.31
CA ALA A 348 43.98 45.13 -32.72
C ALA A 348 43.84 45.21 -31.21
N MET A 349 43.14 44.25 -30.61
CA MET A 349 43.39 43.86 -29.23
C MET A 349 43.25 42.35 -29.09
N GLU A 350 44.38 41.74 -28.77
CA GLU A 350 44.53 40.44 -28.13
C GLU A 350 43.76 40.44 -26.80
N GLU A 351 42.89 39.46 -26.57
CA GLU A 351 42.61 39.03 -25.19
C GLU A 351 42.11 37.58 -25.13
N GLU A 352 42.34 36.99 -23.98
CA GLU A 352 42.80 35.63 -23.77
C GLU A 352 41.70 34.57 -23.72
N GLY A 353 42.17 33.31 -23.81
CA GLY A 353 41.37 32.11 -23.96
C GLY A 353 40.42 31.82 -22.81
N ALA A 354 39.15 31.61 -23.15
CA ALA A 354 38.16 31.00 -22.29
C ALA A 354 38.03 29.51 -22.64
N GLN A 355 38.44 28.67 -21.70
CA GLN A 355 38.38 27.21 -21.77
C GLN A 355 36.92 26.76 -21.86
N GLN A 356 36.63 25.99 -22.90
CA GLN A 356 35.31 25.47 -23.22
C GLN A 356 35.08 24.20 -22.39
N GLU A 357 34.33 24.32 -21.29
CA GLU A 357 33.89 23.18 -20.49
C GLU A 357 32.91 22.33 -21.29
N ARG A 358 33.39 21.14 -21.67
CA ARG A 358 32.69 20.10 -22.40
C ARG A 358 31.77 19.38 -21.42
N ALA A 359 30.46 19.64 -21.53
CA ALA A 359 29.45 18.88 -20.80
C ALA A 359 29.44 17.43 -21.30
N GLU A 360 30.00 16.53 -20.50
CA GLU A 360 29.89 15.08 -20.69
C GLU A 360 28.47 14.68 -20.30
N GLN A 361 27.68 14.30 -21.31
CA GLN A 361 26.33 13.78 -21.14
C GLN A 361 26.47 12.28 -20.87
N GLU A 362 26.42 11.90 -19.60
CA GLU A 362 26.45 10.51 -19.16
C GLU A 362 25.22 9.76 -19.70
N HIS A 363 25.49 8.62 -20.34
CA HIS A 363 24.52 7.71 -20.92
C HIS A 363 24.22 6.65 -19.88
N ASP A 364 23.08 6.77 -19.20
CA ASP A 364 22.60 5.78 -18.23
C ASP A 364 21.92 4.62 -18.98
N ASP A 365 22.71 3.61 -19.33
CA ASP A 365 22.22 2.27 -19.63
C ASP A 365 22.14 1.46 -18.33
N ASP A 366 21.09 1.70 -17.54
CA ASP A 366 20.71 0.82 -16.42
C ASP A 366 19.51 -0.05 -16.87
N ASP A 367 19.84 -1.10 -17.60
CA ASP A 367 19.11 -2.36 -17.53
C ASP A 367 19.55 -3.05 -16.22
N ASP A 368 18.85 -2.79 -15.12
CA ASP A 368 18.72 -3.77 -14.05
C ASP A 368 17.51 -3.43 -13.17
N ASP A 369 16.66 -4.45 -13.01
CA ASP A 369 15.52 -4.49 -12.10
C ASP A 369 15.96 -4.08 -10.67
N ASP A 370 15.46 -2.97 -10.14
CA ASP A 370 14.92 -2.87 -8.78
C ASP A 370 14.42 -1.45 -8.44
N ASP A 371 13.35 -1.38 -7.66
CA ASP A 371 12.67 -0.15 -7.24
C ASP A 371 13.54 0.70 -6.28
N ASP A 372 14.37 1.59 -6.80
CA ASP A 372 14.96 2.72 -6.05
C ASP A 372 14.73 4.05 -6.78
N VAL A 373 14.03 4.98 -6.12
CA VAL A 373 13.80 6.35 -6.63
C VAL A 373 14.81 7.29 -5.98
N HIS A 374 15.79 7.73 -6.77
CA HIS A 374 16.69 8.82 -6.42
C HIS A 374 15.91 10.13 -6.20
N SER A 375 16.17 10.81 -5.07
CA SER A 375 15.61 12.14 -4.78
C SER A 375 16.40 13.23 -5.49
N THR A 376 15.83 13.81 -6.53
CA THR A 376 16.26 15.11 -7.07
C THR A 376 15.49 16.23 -6.37
N GLN A 377 16.26 17.17 -5.82
CA GLN A 377 15.77 18.35 -5.13
C GLN A 377 15.36 19.39 -6.18
N LEU A 378 14.09 19.41 -6.58
CA LEU A 378 13.55 20.43 -7.48
C LEU A 378 12.94 21.59 -6.70
N VAL A 379 13.44 22.78 -7.05
CA VAL A 379 12.95 24.09 -6.63
C VAL A 379 11.52 24.27 -7.15
N GLY A 380 10.64 24.77 -6.28
CA GLY A 380 9.21 24.87 -6.54
C GLY A 380 8.86 25.89 -7.63
N GLU A 381 8.13 25.42 -8.64
CA GLU A 381 7.28 26.24 -9.49
C GLU A 381 5.81 25.87 -9.23
N GLU A 382 4.99 26.90 -9.11
CA GLU A 382 3.58 26.87 -8.73
C GLU A 382 2.76 26.18 -9.83
N GLY A 383 2.26 24.97 -9.54
CA GLY A 383 1.45 24.20 -10.48
C GLY A 383 -0.02 24.61 -10.46
N GLU A 384 -0.47 25.24 -11.55
CA GLU A 384 -1.87 25.48 -11.85
C GLU A 384 -2.66 24.17 -12.09
N ASN A 385 -3.93 24.20 -11.68
CA ASN A 385 -4.86 23.09 -11.57
C ASN A 385 -5.15 22.37 -12.90
N ASN A 386 -4.72 21.11 -13.04
CA ASN A 386 -5.06 20.25 -14.17
C ASN A 386 -6.17 19.23 -13.82
N ASN A 387 -7.29 19.71 -13.26
CA ASN A 387 -8.46 18.88 -12.91
C ASN A 387 -9.41 18.65 -14.11
N GLY A 388 -9.26 19.39 -15.20
CA GLY A 388 -10.24 19.37 -16.31
C GLY A 388 -10.28 18.06 -17.10
N GLN A 389 -9.17 17.32 -17.15
CA GLN A 389 -9.05 16.14 -18.01
C GLN A 389 -9.75 14.90 -17.42
N GLU A 390 -9.79 14.77 -16.09
CA GLU A 390 -10.53 13.68 -15.42
C GLU A 390 -12.05 13.89 -15.48
N ASP A 391 -12.50 15.14 -15.41
CA ASP A 391 -13.92 15.49 -15.48
C ASP A 391 -14.50 15.22 -16.88
N GLU A 392 -13.74 15.47 -17.94
CA GLU A 392 -14.17 15.22 -19.32
C GLU A 392 -14.28 13.71 -19.63
N GLU A 393 -13.32 12.91 -19.16
CA GLU A 393 -13.39 11.45 -19.32
C GLU A 393 -14.53 10.83 -18.50
N ALA A 394 -14.81 11.38 -17.30
CA ALA A 394 -15.95 10.98 -16.49
C ALA A 394 -17.29 11.31 -17.18
N ALA A 395 -17.40 12.49 -17.81
CA ALA A 395 -18.58 12.90 -18.57
C ALA A 395 -18.84 11.99 -19.79
N LEU A 396 -17.81 11.66 -20.56
CA LEU A 396 -17.93 10.76 -21.72
C LEU A 396 -18.39 9.35 -21.32
N ARG A 397 -17.90 8.83 -20.19
CA ARG A 397 -18.32 7.53 -19.66
C ARG A 397 -19.76 7.54 -19.13
N GLN A 398 -20.18 8.60 -18.43
CA GLN A 398 -21.58 8.75 -18.02
C GLN A 398 -22.53 8.87 -19.23
N ALA A 399 -22.12 9.59 -20.28
CA ALA A 399 -22.88 9.69 -21.52
C ALA A 399 -23.01 8.33 -22.23
N TRP A 400 -21.96 7.50 -22.22
CA TRP A 400 -22.02 6.14 -22.74
C TRP A 400 -23.01 5.26 -21.96
N ILE A 401 -22.98 5.31 -20.62
CA ILE A 401 -23.91 4.56 -19.77
C ILE A 401 -25.36 5.00 -20.04
N ARG A 402 -25.63 6.31 -20.10
CA ARG A 402 -26.97 6.85 -20.41
C ARG A 402 -27.48 6.36 -21.77
N ARG A 403 -26.63 6.37 -22.82
CA ARG A 403 -27.00 5.82 -24.13
C ARG A 403 -27.36 4.34 -24.09
N GLN A 404 -26.69 3.53 -23.26
CA GLN A 404 -27.07 2.13 -23.10
C GLN A 404 -28.44 1.98 -22.41
N PHE A 405 -28.72 2.80 -21.40
CA PHE A 405 -30.03 2.80 -20.73
C PHE A 405 -31.17 3.27 -21.65
N ASP A 406 -30.93 4.32 -22.46
CA ASP A 406 -31.92 4.80 -23.43
C ASP A 406 -32.25 3.72 -24.48
N ARG A 407 -31.22 3.01 -24.96
CA ARG A 407 -31.41 1.88 -25.88
C ARG A 407 -32.25 0.76 -25.25
N ILE A 408 -32.05 0.47 -23.96
CA ILE A 408 -32.85 -0.52 -23.24
C ILE A 408 -34.31 -0.05 -23.08
N ASN A 409 -34.54 1.23 -22.79
CA ASN A 409 -35.89 1.78 -22.67
C ASN A 409 -36.63 1.77 -24.01
N VAL A 410 -35.95 2.05 -25.12
CA VAL A 410 -36.52 1.92 -26.48
C VAL A 410 -36.89 0.46 -26.77
N LEU A 411 -36.03 -0.50 -26.45
CA LEU A 411 -36.33 -1.92 -26.66
C LEU A 411 -37.51 -2.39 -25.79
N ARG A 412 -37.65 -1.88 -24.55
CA ARG A 412 -38.82 -2.16 -23.71
C ARG A 412 -40.11 -1.53 -24.25
N ALA A 413 -40.02 -0.33 -24.80
CA ALA A 413 -41.18 0.32 -25.42
C ALA A 413 -41.63 -0.45 -26.67
N LEU A 414 -40.69 -0.93 -27.48
CA LEU A 414 -40.99 -1.76 -28.67
C LEU A 414 -41.60 -3.12 -28.29
N ALA A 415 -41.07 -3.78 -27.25
CA ALA A 415 -41.64 -5.04 -26.79
C ALA A 415 -43.09 -4.89 -26.31
N ARG A 416 -43.41 -3.82 -25.57
CA ARG A 416 -44.79 -3.52 -25.15
C ARG A 416 -45.73 -3.23 -26.31
N ALA A 417 -45.22 -2.55 -27.35
CA ALA A 417 -46.03 -2.25 -28.53
C ALA A 417 -46.41 -3.51 -29.32
N GLN A 418 -45.59 -4.57 -29.29
CA GLN A 418 -45.95 -5.86 -29.92
C GLN A 418 -47.00 -6.63 -29.11
N ASP A 419 -46.93 -6.60 -27.77
CA ASP A 419 -47.91 -7.27 -26.93
C ASP A 419 -49.33 -6.66 -27.03
N ASP A 420 -49.43 -5.36 -27.37
CA ASP A 420 -50.71 -4.68 -27.57
C ASP A 420 -51.34 -4.98 -28.94
N GLU A 421 -50.55 -5.29 -29.98
CA GLU A 421 -51.08 -5.65 -31.32
C GLU A 421 -51.69 -7.06 -31.37
N ASP A 422 -51.20 -7.99 -30.54
CA ASP A 422 -51.71 -9.36 -30.48
C ASP A 422 -53.02 -9.48 -29.66
N MET A 423 -53.40 -8.46 -28.87
CA MET A 423 -54.64 -8.46 -28.07
C MET A 423 -55.88 -7.99 -28.85
N GLU A 424 -55.74 -7.34 -30.00
CA GLU A 424 -56.88 -6.87 -30.83
C GLU A 424 -57.33 -7.88 -31.90
N ALA A 425 -56.63 -9.00 -32.08
CA ALA A 425 -56.92 -9.96 -33.14
C ALA A 425 -57.93 -11.07 -32.79
N ASP A 426 -58.35 -11.21 -31.53
CA ASP A 426 -59.12 -12.37 -31.05
C ASP A 426 -60.63 -12.12 -30.79
N ASP A 427 -61.15 -10.92 -31.09
CA ASP A 427 -62.54 -10.53 -30.76
C ASP A 427 -63.54 -10.64 -31.94
N ASN A 428 -63.19 -11.28 -33.07
CA ASN A 428 -64.02 -11.29 -34.29
C ASN A 428 -64.66 -12.64 -34.69
N ASP A 429 -64.66 -13.67 -33.84
CA ASP A 429 -65.17 -15.00 -34.25
C ASP A 429 -66.16 -15.64 -33.25
N MET A 430 -67.10 -14.85 -32.73
CA MET A 430 -68.32 -15.39 -32.13
C MET A 430 -69.56 -14.72 -32.70
N ASP A 431 -70.05 -15.24 -33.83
CA ASP A 431 -71.49 -15.25 -34.04
C ASP A 431 -71.98 -16.31 -35.06
N ILE A 432 -73.12 -16.89 -34.70
CA ILE A 432 -74.10 -17.65 -35.50
C ILE A 432 -73.82 -19.16 -35.74
N VAL A 433 -74.46 -19.99 -34.91
CA VAL A 433 -75.13 -21.21 -35.38
C VAL A 433 -76.53 -21.30 -34.75
N PHE A 434 -77.53 -21.45 -35.64
CA PHE A 434 -78.97 -21.62 -35.38
C PHE A 434 -79.33 -23.01 -34.84
#